data_AF-A0A2C9VL37-F1
#
_entry.id   AF-A0A2C9VL37-F1
#
_cell.length_a   1.000
_cell.length_b   1.000
_cell.length_c   1.000
_cell.angle_alpha   90.00
_cell.angle_beta   90.00
_cell.angle_gamma   90.00
#
_symmetry.space_group_name_H-M   'P 1'
#
loop_
_entity.id
_entity.type
_entity.pdbx_description
1 polymer ?
#
loop_
_entity_poly.entity_id
_entity_poly.type
_entity_poly.pdbx_seq_one_letter_code
_entity_poly.pdbx_strand_id
1 'polypeptide(L)'
;MKNPSSIVSLSFPLSLLCLPLLAYSECTCDQDPEENDKTKTIRYKLVAISSILIASALGVTIPICGKKISSLNPEKSFFFLIKAFSAGVILSTGFVHIFPDAYESLTSPCLKEKPWGEFPFSGFVAMVSAVMTMMIDSFATSYYRRLHFEKALPVSGNEEMERKHEGHVHVHTHASHGHAHGSALIADASSTSSHFRHRIVSQVLELGILVHSVIIGISLGVSESINTIKPLIAALTFHQFFEGMGLGGCISQAKFKAQSMVVMVIFYSLTTPIGIGIGMGITQSYNENSPTALIVEGVLNSAAAGILIYMALVDLLAEDFMNPKFQSNFRLQLGASISVLVGMGCMSLLAKWA
;
A
#
# COMPACT_ATOMS: atom_id res chain seq x y z
N MET A 1 -13.15 -18.75 31.14
CA MET A 1 -11.93 -19.29 30.50
C MET A 1 -11.55 -18.36 29.34
N LYS A 2 -10.45 -17.61 29.48
CA LYS A 2 -9.96 -16.65 28.47
C LYS A 2 -9.40 -17.45 27.28
N ASN A 3 -9.86 -17.14 26.06
CA ASN A 3 -9.44 -17.81 24.83
C ASN A 3 -7.93 -17.54 24.59
N PRO A 4 -7.05 -18.55 24.52
CA PRO A 4 -5.61 -18.34 24.37
C PRO A 4 -5.22 -17.66 23.05
N SER A 5 -6.10 -17.66 22.05
CA SER A 5 -5.91 -16.95 20.78
C SER A 5 -5.96 -15.42 20.89
N SER A 6 -6.69 -14.86 21.86
CA SER A 6 -6.79 -13.40 22.03
C SER A 6 -5.56 -12.78 22.69
N ILE A 7 -4.84 -13.53 23.51
CA ILE A 7 -3.60 -13.07 24.17
C ILE A 7 -2.44 -13.07 23.15
N VAL A 8 -2.38 -14.09 22.29
CA VAL A 8 -1.41 -14.18 21.19
C VAL A 8 -1.70 -13.13 20.09
N SER A 9 -2.98 -12.76 19.90
CA SER A 9 -3.41 -11.78 18.90
C SER A 9 -2.97 -10.35 19.20
N LEU A 10 -2.84 -9.98 20.48
CA LEU A 10 -2.39 -8.64 20.89
C LEU A 10 -0.86 -8.60 21.05
N SER A 11 -0.24 -9.74 21.41
CA SER A 11 1.20 -9.83 21.62
C SER A 11 2.01 -9.76 20.33
N PHE A 12 1.47 -10.16 19.18
CA PHE A 12 2.18 -10.13 17.90
C PHE A 12 2.43 -8.71 17.35
N PRO A 13 1.42 -7.81 17.23
CA PRO A 13 1.68 -6.42 16.85
C PRO A 13 2.47 -5.66 17.93
N LEU A 14 2.28 -5.98 19.21
CA LEU A 14 3.05 -5.40 20.32
C LEU A 14 4.52 -5.86 20.32
N SER A 15 4.79 -7.12 19.95
CA SER A 15 6.14 -7.66 19.75
C SER A 15 6.84 -7.04 18.54
N LEU A 16 6.09 -6.68 17.48
CA LEU A 16 6.64 -5.96 16.33
C LEU A 16 6.93 -4.49 16.67
N LEU A 17 6.14 -3.88 17.55
CA LEU A 17 6.44 -2.58 18.18
C LEU A 17 7.78 -2.58 18.93
N CYS A 18 8.21 -3.75 19.43
CA CYS A 18 9.48 -3.90 20.11
C CYS A 18 10.68 -4.08 19.17
N LEU A 19 10.51 -4.32 17.86
CA LEU A 19 11.64 -4.43 16.93
C LEU A 19 12.41 -3.10 16.76
N PRO A 20 11.75 -1.93 16.62
CA PRO A 20 12.43 -0.64 16.70
C PRO A 20 13.12 -0.41 18.05
N LEU A 21 12.52 -0.86 19.16
CA LEU A 21 13.10 -0.77 20.51
C LEU A 21 14.30 -1.70 20.71
N LEU A 22 14.32 -2.86 20.07
CA LEU A 22 15.46 -3.79 20.07
C LEU A 22 16.61 -3.24 19.21
N ALA A 23 16.31 -2.61 18.08
CA ALA A 23 17.30 -1.89 17.27
C ALA A 23 17.88 -0.67 18.01
N TYR A 24 17.13 -0.10 18.97
CA TYR A 24 17.63 0.93 19.89
C TYR A 24 18.50 0.37 21.03
N SER A 25 18.48 -0.95 21.30
CA SER A 25 19.09 -1.54 22.51
C SER A 25 20.57 -1.91 22.41
N GLU A 26 21.24 -1.72 21.27
CA GLU A 26 22.71 -1.75 21.22
C GLU A 26 23.30 -0.39 21.66
N CYS A 27 23.05 -0.03 22.93
CA CYS A 27 23.89 0.94 23.64
C CYS A 27 25.16 0.23 24.14
N THR A 28 26.09 -0.07 23.23
CA THR A 28 27.46 -0.37 23.62
C THR A 28 28.13 0.97 23.93
N CYS A 29 28.28 1.27 25.21
CA CYS A 29 29.11 2.36 25.70
C CYS A 29 30.58 2.03 25.48
N ASP A 30 31.04 1.99 24.23
CA ASP A 30 32.47 2.01 23.92
C ASP A 30 32.83 3.42 23.44
N GLN A 31 33.42 4.17 24.37
CA GLN A 31 34.22 5.34 24.05
C GLN A 31 35.49 4.87 23.36
N ASP A 32 35.44 4.66 22.04
CA ASP A 32 36.64 4.55 21.22
C ASP A 32 37.03 5.92 20.63
N PRO A 33 38.31 6.32 20.73
CA PRO A 33 38.79 7.64 20.37
C PRO A 33 38.79 7.82 18.84
N GLU A 34 38.18 8.90 18.37
CA GLU A 34 38.29 9.45 17.00
C GLU A 34 38.13 8.46 15.83
N GLU A 35 37.12 7.59 15.87
CA GLU A 35 36.62 7.01 14.62
C GLU A 35 35.88 8.10 13.82
N ASN A 36 36.47 8.50 12.67
CA ASN A 36 35.99 9.52 11.73
C ASN A 36 34.46 9.47 11.56
N ASP A 37 33.79 10.61 11.83
CA ASP A 37 32.33 10.77 11.80
C ASP A 37 31.71 10.28 10.47
N LYS A 38 32.46 10.45 9.36
CA LYS A 38 32.09 9.94 8.03
C LYS A 38 31.96 8.41 7.97
N THR A 39 32.86 7.68 8.62
CA THR A 39 32.83 6.21 8.66
C THR A 39 31.60 5.73 9.42
N LYS A 40 31.25 6.40 10.52
CA LYS A 40 30.04 6.11 11.30
C LYS A 40 28.78 6.36 10.47
N THR A 41 28.67 7.51 9.81
CA THR A 41 27.55 7.84 8.92
C THR A 41 27.37 6.78 7.82
N ILE A 42 28.45 6.35 7.15
CA ILE A 42 28.38 5.29 6.12
C ILE A 42 27.88 3.97 6.72
N ARG A 43 28.36 3.58 7.92
CA ARG A 43 27.86 2.36 8.58
C ARG A 43 26.36 2.42 8.85
N TYR A 44 25.84 3.54 9.35
CA TYR A 44 24.39 3.70 9.55
C TYR A 44 23.61 3.61 8.22
N LYS A 45 24.12 4.19 7.13
CA LYS A 45 23.48 4.06 5.81
C LYS A 45 23.46 2.61 5.30
N LEU A 46 24.52 1.82 5.56
CA LEU A 46 24.54 0.39 5.22
C LEU A 46 23.58 -0.44 6.09
N VAL A 47 23.46 -0.10 7.37
CA VAL A 47 22.44 -0.67 8.27
C VAL A 47 21.03 -0.32 7.78
N ALA A 48 20.80 0.92 7.33
CA ALA A 48 19.54 1.35 6.74
C ALA A 48 19.17 0.50 5.52
N ILE A 49 20.09 0.34 4.57
CA ILE A 49 19.91 -0.49 3.38
C ILE A 49 19.51 -1.93 3.76
N SER A 50 20.25 -2.53 4.69
CA SER A 50 20.03 -3.94 5.07
C SER A 50 18.71 -4.13 5.83
N SER A 51 18.43 -3.27 6.80
CA SER A 51 17.21 -3.34 7.62
C SER A 51 15.94 -3.09 6.79
N ILE A 52 15.92 -2.06 5.96
CA ILE A 52 14.79 -1.72 5.08
C ILE A 52 14.56 -2.81 4.04
N LEU A 53 15.63 -3.36 3.44
CA LEU A 53 15.51 -4.47 2.47
C LEU A 53 14.89 -5.71 3.11
N ILE A 54 15.34 -6.11 4.30
CA ILE A 54 14.80 -7.28 5.00
C ILE A 54 13.34 -7.01 5.42
N ALA A 55 13.06 -5.85 6.01
CA ALA A 55 11.73 -5.49 6.47
C ALA A 55 10.72 -5.42 5.31
N SER A 56 11.09 -4.79 4.20
CA SER A 56 10.23 -4.71 3.01
C SER A 56 9.96 -6.08 2.41
N ALA A 57 11.01 -6.91 2.22
CA ALA A 57 10.88 -8.25 1.67
C ALA A 57 10.00 -9.16 2.54
N LEU A 58 10.17 -9.11 3.86
CA LEU A 58 9.33 -9.85 4.81
C LEU A 58 7.90 -9.32 4.80
N GLY A 59 7.72 -8.00 4.89
CA GLY A 59 6.41 -7.35 4.92
C GLY A 59 5.56 -7.74 3.71
N VAL A 60 6.11 -7.67 2.50
CA VAL A 60 5.36 -8.03 1.28
C VAL A 60 5.15 -9.54 1.11
N THR A 61 6.11 -10.36 1.55
CA THR A 61 6.06 -11.82 1.32
C THR A 61 5.15 -12.54 2.31
N ILE A 62 5.05 -12.07 3.57
CA ILE A 62 4.24 -12.72 4.61
C ILE A 62 2.77 -12.90 4.19
N PRO A 63 2.05 -11.87 3.67
CA PRO A 63 0.66 -12.02 3.22
C PRO A 63 0.51 -12.88 1.97
N ILE A 64 1.50 -12.88 1.07
CA ILE A 64 1.52 -13.71 -0.15
C ILE A 64 1.65 -15.19 0.24
N CYS A 65 2.54 -15.50 1.17
CA CYS A 65 2.77 -16.84 1.71
C CYS A 65 1.72 -17.29 2.74
N GLY A 66 0.85 -16.39 3.21
CA GLY A 66 -0.16 -16.63 4.25
C GLY A 66 -1.12 -17.79 3.96
N LYS A 67 -1.29 -18.18 2.68
CA LYS A 67 -2.06 -19.39 2.30
C LYS A 67 -1.45 -20.69 2.81
N LYS A 68 -0.14 -20.73 3.07
CA LYS A 68 0.56 -21.92 3.61
C LYS A 68 0.59 -21.95 5.14
N ILE A 69 0.42 -20.81 5.81
CA ILE A 69 0.51 -20.69 7.27
C ILE A 69 -0.90 -20.56 7.84
N SER A 70 -1.35 -21.55 8.61
CA SER A 70 -2.73 -21.62 9.11
C SER A 70 -3.21 -20.34 9.82
N SER A 71 -2.37 -19.65 10.60
CA SER A 71 -2.75 -18.39 11.29
C SER A 71 -2.83 -17.15 10.38
N LEU A 72 -2.15 -17.15 9.23
CA LEU A 72 -2.11 -16.04 8.28
C LEU A 72 -2.99 -16.31 7.05
N ASN A 73 -3.84 -17.33 7.13
CA ASN A 73 -4.82 -17.60 6.09
C ASN A 73 -5.76 -16.37 5.98
N PRO A 74 -5.99 -15.82 4.77
CA PRO A 74 -6.85 -14.66 4.54
C PRO A 74 -8.27 -14.80 5.11
N GLU A 75 -8.72 -16.02 5.40
CA GLU A 75 -10.05 -16.29 5.96
C GLU A 75 -10.12 -16.13 7.49
N LYS A 76 -8.98 -15.96 8.17
CA LYS A 76 -8.95 -15.85 9.64
C LYS A 76 -9.01 -14.39 10.10
N SER A 77 -9.75 -14.18 11.19
CA SER A 77 -9.87 -12.89 11.88
C SER A 77 -8.54 -12.19 12.17
N PHE A 78 -7.47 -12.95 12.47
CA PHE A 78 -6.15 -12.40 12.77
C PHE A 78 -5.50 -11.69 11.56
N PHE A 79 -5.68 -12.23 10.36
CA PHE A 79 -5.18 -11.59 9.13
C PHE A 79 -5.85 -10.23 8.91
N PHE A 80 -7.16 -10.13 9.16
CA PHE A 80 -7.89 -8.87 9.07
C PHE A 80 -7.41 -7.83 10.09
N LEU A 81 -7.07 -8.24 11.31
CA LEU A 81 -6.53 -7.31 12.32
C LEU A 81 -5.17 -6.74 11.90
N ILE A 82 -4.28 -7.58 11.36
CA ILE A 82 -2.98 -7.13 10.84
C ILE A 82 -3.18 -6.21 9.63
N LYS A 83 -4.07 -6.57 8.70
CA LYS A 83 -4.38 -5.73 7.53
C LYS A 83 -4.94 -4.37 7.94
N ALA A 84 -5.83 -4.33 8.94
CA ALA A 84 -6.37 -3.09 9.50
C ALA A 84 -5.28 -2.24 10.18
N PHE A 85 -4.38 -2.87 10.94
CA PHE A 85 -3.22 -2.18 11.51
C PHE A 85 -2.33 -1.57 10.41
N SER A 86 -1.98 -2.35 9.39
CA SER A 86 -1.21 -1.88 8.23
C SER A 86 -1.89 -0.71 7.51
N ALA A 87 -3.21 -0.77 7.31
CA ALA A 87 -3.97 0.31 6.71
C ALA A 87 -3.91 1.60 7.57
N GLY A 88 -3.95 1.47 8.90
CA GLY A 88 -3.73 2.59 9.82
C GLY A 88 -2.31 3.17 9.71
N VAL A 89 -1.28 2.33 9.59
CA VAL A 89 0.10 2.78 9.35
C VAL A 89 0.19 3.55 8.03
N ILE A 90 -0.27 2.98 6.90
CA ILE A 90 -0.27 3.64 5.57
C ILE A 90 -1.00 4.98 5.62
N LEU A 91 -2.17 5.03 6.27
CA LEU A 91 -2.95 6.27 6.41
C LEU A 91 -2.15 7.36 7.15
N SER A 92 -1.49 6.99 8.24
CA SER A 92 -0.65 7.91 9.00
C SER A 92 0.65 8.24 8.27
N THR A 93 1.23 7.35 7.48
CA THR A 93 2.37 7.68 6.60
C THR A 93 1.97 8.80 5.64
N GLY A 94 0.81 8.65 4.97
CA GLY A 94 0.30 9.67 4.06
C GLY A 94 0.07 11.03 4.72
N PHE A 95 -0.64 11.07 5.87
CA PHE A 95 -1.03 12.33 6.51
C PHE A 95 0.03 12.97 7.40
N VAL A 96 0.83 12.18 8.12
CA VAL A 96 1.68 12.66 9.22
C VAL A 96 3.16 12.67 8.84
N HIS A 97 3.57 11.86 7.87
CA HIS A 97 4.96 11.80 7.42
C HIS A 97 5.12 12.49 6.06
N ILE A 98 4.52 11.92 5.00
CA ILE A 98 4.81 12.35 3.62
C ILE A 98 4.20 13.71 3.31
N PHE A 99 2.97 13.95 3.74
CA PHE A 99 2.29 15.21 3.43
C PHE A 99 2.95 16.43 4.10
N PRO A 100 3.33 16.40 5.40
CA PRO A 100 4.12 17.47 6.00
C PRO A 100 5.47 17.68 5.34
N ASP A 101 6.22 16.62 5.04
CA ASP A 101 7.52 16.75 4.34
C ASP A 101 7.34 17.47 2.99
N ALA A 102 6.31 17.09 2.23
CA ALA A 102 5.97 17.74 0.97
C ALA A 102 5.59 19.22 1.14
N TYR A 103 4.87 19.54 2.21
CA TYR A 103 4.51 20.91 2.56
C TYR A 103 5.75 21.74 2.90
N GLU A 104 6.68 21.21 3.70
CA GLU A 104 7.93 21.88 4.06
C GLU A 104 8.82 22.11 2.85
N SER A 105 8.94 21.14 1.93
CA SER A 105 9.71 21.33 0.69
C SER A 105 9.12 22.46 -0.18
N LEU A 106 7.79 22.49 -0.36
CA LEU A 106 7.12 23.49 -1.22
C LEU A 106 6.96 24.88 -0.56
N THR A 107 7.09 24.97 0.76
CA THR A 107 7.04 26.23 1.50
C THR A 107 8.40 26.69 2.02
N SER A 108 9.47 26.00 1.61
CA SER A 108 10.84 26.32 2.00
C SER A 108 11.21 27.77 1.62
N PRO A 109 11.93 28.50 2.50
CA PRO A 109 12.45 29.84 2.21
C PRO A 109 13.38 29.91 0.99
N CYS A 110 13.91 28.77 0.53
CA CYS A 110 14.74 28.67 -0.66
C CYS A 110 13.93 28.78 -1.97
N LEU A 111 12.60 28.75 -1.90
CA LEU A 111 11.69 28.98 -3.03
C LEU A 111 11.24 30.45 -3.08
N LYS A 112 10.93 30.93 -4.28
CA LYS A 112 10.35 32.27 -4.46
C LYS A 112 8.95 32.31 -3.85
N GLU A 113 8.64 33.37 -3.10
CA GLU A 113 7.31 33.59 -2.48
C GLU A 113 6.16 33.43 -3.48
N LYS A 114 6.35 33.85 -4.74
CA LYS A 114 5.40 33.59 -5.83
C LYS A 114 5.94 32.52 -6.79
N PRO A 115 5.15 31.49 -7.14
CA PRO A 115 3.80 31.18 -6.67
C PRO A 115 3.74 30.36 -5.36
N TRP A 116 4.87 29.80 -4.91
CA TRP A 116 4.93 28.71 -3.94
C TRP A 116 4.43 29.05 -2.53
N GLY A 117 4.62 30.30 -2.08
CA GLY A 117 4.16 30.77 -0.77
C GLY A 117 2.72 31.31 -0.76
N GLU A 118 2.09 31.54 -1.92
CA GLU A 118 0.74 32.12 -2.01
C GLU A 118 -0.37 31.06 -2.08
N PHE A 119 -0.05 29.84 -2.50
CA PHE A 119 -1.03 28.78 -2.74
C PHE A 119 -0.56 27.43 -2.15
N PRO A 120 -1.42 26.67 -1.47
CA PRO A 120 -1.05 25.39 -0.87
C PRO A 120 -0.92 24.28 -1.93
N PHE A 121 0.17 24.33 -2.71
CA PHE A 121 0.43 23.39 -3.79
C PHE A 121 0.49 21.94 -3.32
N SER A 122 1.01 21.68 -2.11
CA SER A 122 1.06 20.31 -1.59
C SER A 122 -0.34 19.71 -1.40
N GLY A 123 -1.23 20.47 -0.75
CA GLY A 123 -2.65 20.11 -0.60
C GLY A 123 -3.35 19.91 -1.94
N PHE A 124 -3.14 20.83 -2.89
CA PHE A 124 -3.73 20.73 -4.23
C PHE A 124 -3.27 19.49 -4.98
N VAL A 125 -1.96 19.22 -5.03
CA VAL A 125 -1.42 18.04 -5.74
C VAL A 125 -1.87 16.75 -5.08
N ALA A 126 -1.88 16.68 -3.73
CA ALA A 126 -2.38 15.51 -3.01
C ALA A 126 -3.87 15.25 -3.32
N MET A 127 -4.71 16.28 -3.29
CA MET A 127 -6.13 16.18 -3.63
C MET A 127 -6.34 15.71 -5.08
N VAL A 128 -5.66 16.33 -6.04
CA VAL A 128 -5.74 15.93 -7.46
C VAL A 128 -5.31 14.48 -7.62
N SER A 129 -4.22 14.07 -6.98
CA SER A 129 -3.72 12.69 -7.07
C SER A 129 -4.68 11.66 -6.47
N ALA A 130 -5.31 11.97 -5.33
CA ALA A 130 -6.34 11.12 -4.73
C ALA A 130 -7.55 10.95 -5.66
N VAL A 131 -8.05 12.04 -6.25
CA VAL A 131 -9.17 12.00 -7.21
C VAL A 131 -8.79 11.26 -8.49
N MET A 132 -7.59 11.48 -9.02
CA MET A 132 -7.11 10.76 -10.20
C MET A 132 -6.99 9.27 -9.94
N THR A 133 -6.53 8.87 -8.75
CA THR A 133 -6.49 7.47 -8.33
C THR A 133 -7.90 6.86 -8.30
N MET A 134 -8.87 7.55 -7.71
CA MET A 134 -10.28 7.13 -7.75
C MET A 134 -10.82 6.99 -9.18
N MET A 135 -10.49 7.95 -10.05
CA MET A 135 -10.91 7.91 -11.45
C MET A 135 -10.32 6.70 -12.18
N ILE A 136 -9.05 6.38 -11.95
CA ILE A 136 -8.40 5.20 -12.53
C ILE A 136 -9.11 3.92 -12.05
N ASP A 137 -9.35 3.77 -10.75
CA ASP A 137 -10.04 2.59 -10.21
C ASP A 137 -11.46 2.44 -10.78
N SER A 138 -12.21 3.54 -10.83
CA SER A 138 -13.58 3.58 -11.35
C SER A 138 -13.66 3.29 -12.85
N PHE A 139 -12.85 3.97 -13.67
CA PHE A 139 -12.85 3.78 -15.13
C PHE A 139 -12.36 2.40 -15.52
N ALA A 140 -11.28 1.91 -14.90
CA ALA A 140 -10.75 0.60 -15.22
C ALA A 140 -11.74 -0.51 -14.82
N THR A 141 -12.38 -0.39 -13.65
CA THR A 141 -13.45 -1.31 -13.23
C THR A 141 -14.67 -1.23 -14.17
N SER A 142 -15.09 -0.03 -14.56
CA SER A 142 -16.24 0.19 -15.46
C SER A 142 -15.98 -0.36 -16.86
N TYR A 143 -14.80 -0.11 -17.42
CA TYR A 143 -14.38 -0.60 -18.74
C TYR A 143 -14.32 -2.14 -18.75
N TYR A 144 -13.72 -2.74 -17.73
CA TYR A 144 -13.65 -4.19 -17.61
C TYR A 144 -15.04 -4.83 -17.50
N ARG A 145 -15.92 -4.24 -16.69
CA ARG A 145 -17.31 -4.70 -16.57
C ARG A 145 -18.01 -4.66 -17.92
N ARG A 146 -17.89 -3.59 -18.69
CA ARG A 146 -18.51 -3.46 -20.02
C ARG A 146 -18.01 -4.52 -21.00
N LEU A 147 -16.69 -4.74 -21.10
CA LEU A 147 -16.12 -5.75 -21.99
C LEU A 147 -16.61 -7.17 -21.68
N HIS A 148 -16.81 -7.49 -20.40
CA HIS A 148 -17.29 -8.81 -19.98
C HIS A 148 -18.80 -8.99 -20.16
N PHE A 149 -19.60 -7.93 -19.99
CA PHE A 149 -21.03 -7.97 -20.31
C PHE A 149 -21.29 -8.07 -21.82
N GLU A 150 -20.50 -7.37 -22.64
CA GLU A 150 -20.62 -7.41 -24.11
C GLU A 150 -20.26 -8.79 -24.68
N LYS A 151 -19.26 -9.47 -24.11
CA LYS A 151 -18.92 -10.87 -24.46
C LYS A 151 -19.91 -11.90 -23.91
N ALA A 152 -20.71 -11.55 -22.90
CA ALA A 152 -21.69 -12.45 -22.28
C ALA A 152 -23.07 -12.39 -22.94
N LEU A 153 -23.32 -11.44 -23.85
CA LEU A 153 -24.47 -11.46 -24.75
C LEU A 153 -24.12 -12.34 -25.95
N PRO A 154 -24.70 -13.54 -26.11
CA PRO A 154 -24.60 -14.22 -27.39
C PRO A 154 -25.31 -13.34 -28.41
N VAL A 155 -24.59 -12.95 -29.45
CA VAL A 155 -25.19 -12.50 -30.70
C VAL A 155 -26.10 -13.64 -31.13
N SER A 156 -27.39 -13.53 -30.82
CA SER A 156 -28.43 -14.29 -31.49
C SER A 156 -28.41 -13.79 -32.92
N GLY A 157 -27.56 -14.42 -33.73
CA GLY A 157 -27.48 -14.22 -35.17
C GLY A 157 -28.86 -14.49 -35.75
N ASN A 158 -29.53 -13.40 -36.08
CA ASN A 158 -30.74 -13.39 -36.86
C ASN A 158 -30.30 -13.75 -38.30
N GLU A 159 -30.30 -15.04 -38.64
CA GLU A 159 -30.25 -15.45 -40.04
C GLU A 159 -31.70 -15.51 -40.55
N GLU A 160 -32.06 -14.49 -41.34
CA GLU A 160 -33.31 -14.44 -42.07
C GLU A 160 -33.35 -15.43 -43.24
N MET A 161 -34.54 -16.01 -43.41
CA MET A 161 -35.18 -16.40 -44.67
C MET A 161 -34.79 -17.75 -45.31
N GLU A 162 -35.66 -18.75 -45.12
CA GLU A 162 -36.34 -19.40 -46.26
C GLU A 162 -37.68 -20.05 -45.85
N ARG A 163 -38.74 -19.73 -46.59
CA ARG A 163 -40.08 -20.33 -46.44
C ARG A 163 -40.10 -21.71 -47.10
N LYS A 164 -40.69 -22.73 -46.45
CA LYS A 164 -41.85 -23.51 -46.96
C LYS A 164 -42.27 -24.68 -46.04
N HIS A 165 -43.59 -24.78 -45.89
CA HIS A 165 -44.48 -25.94 -45.68
C HIS A 165 -44.71 -26.57 -44.28
N GLU A 166 -45.94 -26.29 -43.82
CA GLU A 166 -47.00 -27.18 -43.32
C GLU A 166 -46.84 -28.06 -42.06
N GLY A 167 -47.72 -27.75 -41.09
CA GLY A 167 -48.60 -28.75 -40.47
C GLY A 167 -48.09 -29.44 -39.20
N HIS A 168 -48.39 -28.86 -38.03
CA HIS A 168 -49.15 -29.55 -36.96
C HIS A 168 -49.32 -28.65 -35.73
N VAL A 169 -50.56 -28.62 -35.23
CA VAL A 169 -50.93 -28.05 -33.93
C VAL A 169 -50.48 -29.04 -32.86
N HIS A 170 -49.62 -28.60 -31.94
CA HIS A 170 -49.49 -29.23 -30.63
C HIS A 170 -49.33 -28.16 -29.54
N VAL A 171 -50.39 -28.04 -28.72
CA VAL A 171 -50.38 -27.32 -27.45
C VAL A 171 -49.47 -28.09 -26.50
N HIS A 172 -48.38 -27.47 -26.05
CA HIS A 172 -47.62 -27.90 -24.88
C HIS A 172 -47.22 -26.66 -24.09
N THR A 173 -47.94 -26.40 -23.00
CA THR A 173 -47.49 -25.54 -21.90
C THR A 173 -46.43 -26.30 -21.12
N HIS A 174 -45.15 -26.12 -21.47
CA HIS A 174 -44.04 -26.44 -20.57
C HIS A 174 -43.38 -25.14 -20.14
N ALA A 175 -43.66 -24.73 -18.90
CA ALA A 175 -42.76 -23.89 -18.13
C ALA A 175 -41.47 -24.69 -17.93
N SER A 176 -40.51 -24.58 -18.86
CA SER A 176 -39.18 -25.14 -18.67
C SER A 176 -38.31 -24.12 -17.94
N HIS A 177 -37.71 -24.59 -16.87
CA HIS A 177 -36.74 -23.90 -16.04
C HIS A 177 -35.63 -23.26 -16.88
N GLY A 178 -35.63 -21.93 -16.97
CA GLY A 178 -34.60 -21.15 -17.66
C GLY A 178 -33.93 -20.11 -16.76
N HIS A 179 -33.46 -20.45 -15.55
CA HIS A 179 -32.86 -19.42 -14.66
C HIS A 179 -31.56 -19.78 -13.91
N ALA A 180 -30.94 -20.94 -14.12
CA ALA A 180 -29.69 -21.27 -13.40
C ALA A 180 -28.41 -20.75 -14.07
N HIS A 181 -28.37 -20.59 -15.40
CA HIS A 181 -27.14 -20.19 -16.11
C HIS A 181 -26.82 -18.70 -15.99
N GLY A 182 -27.83 -17.83 -15.84
CA GLY A 182 -27.62 -16.39 -15.63
C GLY A 182 -26.92 -16.10 -14.30
N SER A 183 -27.31 -16.78 -13.21
CA SER A 183 -26.70 -16.55 -11.90
C SER A 183 -25.26 -17.05 -11.80
N ALA A 184 -24.92 -18.16 -12.47
CA ALA A 184 -23.55 -18.67 -12.50
C ALA A 184 -22.60 -17.75 -13.31
N LEU A 185 -23.07 -17.23 -14.45
CA LEU A 185 -22.31 -16.25 -15.25
C LEU A 185 -22.16 -14.92 -14.52
N ILE A 186 -23.19 -14.46 -13.81
CA ILE A 186 -23.11 -13.23 -12.98
C ILE A 186 -22.16 -13.43 -11.79
N ALA A 187 -22.15 -14.60 -11.15
CA ALA A 187 -21.20 -14.92 -10.07
C ALA A 187 -19.74 -15.01 -10.58
N ASP A 188 -19.51 -15.59 -11.76
CA ASP A 188 -18.18 -15.68 -12.36
C ASP A 188 -17.68 -14.30 -12.87
N ALA A 189 -18.56 -13.51 -13.48
CA ALA A 189 -18.25 -12.14 -13.90
C ALA A 189 -17.96 -11.21 -12.71
N SER A 190 -18.74 -11.31 -11.63
CA SER A 190 -18.52 -10.52 -10.41
C SER A 190 -17.23 -10.90 -9.69
N SER A 191 -16.91 -12.20 -9.57
CA SER A 191 -15.64 -12.66 -8.98
C SER A 191 -14.42 -12.29 -9.83
N THR A 192 -14.53 -12.33 -11.16
CA THR A 192 -13.43 -11.93 -12.04
C THR A 192 -13.23 -10.41 -12.03
N SER A 193 -14.32 -9.63 -11.95
CA SER A 193 -14.26 -8.18 -11.81
C SER A 193 -13.61 -7.73 -10.49
N SER A 194 -13.85 -8.45 -9.39
CA SER A 194 -13.19 -8.15 -8.11
C SER A 194 -11.70 -8.44 -8.20
N HIS A 195 -11.27 -9.57 -8.79
CA HIS A 195 -9.85 -9.85 -9.00
C HIS A 195 -9.15 -8.79 -9.86
N PHE A 196 -9.81 -8.29 -10.90
CA PHE A 196 -9.27 -7.21 -11.74
C PHE A 196 -9.10 -5.90 -10.98
N ARG A 197 -10.12 -5.49 -10.19
CA ARG A 197 -10.04 -4.32 -9.31
C ARG A 197 -8.82 -4.41 -8.38
N HIS A 198 -8.64 -5.54 -7.70
CA HIS A 198 -7.47 -5.77 -6.82
C HIS A 198 -6.13 -5.66 -7.56
N ARG A 199 -6.06 -5.99 -8.87
CA ARG A 199 -4.84 -5.79 -9.66
C ARG A 199 -4.53 -4.32 -9.86
N ILE A 200 -5.53 -3.53 -10.25
CA ILE A 200 -5.38 -2.08 -10.44
C ILE A 200 -4.96 -1.43 -9.13
N VAL A 201 -5.70 -1.70 -8.05
CA VAL A 201 -5.40 -1.21 -6.69
C VAL A 201 -3.96 -1.56 -6.32
N SER A 202 -3.54 -2.81 -6.52
CA SER A 202 -2.18 -3.24 -6.20
C SER A 202 -1.12 -2.53 -7.04
N GLN A 203 -1.37 -2.25 -8.32
CA GLN A 203 -0.42 -1.54 -9.20
C GLN A 203 -0.35 -0.05 -8.90
N VAL A 204 -1.48 0.60 -8.62
CA VAL A 204 -1.51 2.02 -8.26
C VAL A 204 -0.89 2.25 -6.88
N LEU A 205 -1.17 1.36 -5.92
CA LEU A 205 -0.53 1.36 -4.61
C LEU A 205 0.98 1.20 -4.75
N GLU A 206 1.44 0.20 -5.52
CA GLU A 206 2.85 0.00 -5.78
C GLU A 206 3.49 1.24 -6.41
N LEU A 207 2.86 1.85 -7.42
CA LEU A 207 3.37 3.08 -8.05
C LEU A 207 3.53 4.24 -7.04
N GLY A 208 2.51 4.50 -6.21
CA GLY A 208 2.54 5.56 -5.21
C GLY A 208 3.65 5.35 -4.17
N ILE A 209 3.77 4.11 -3.68
CA ILE A 209 4.84 3.70 -2.76
C ILE A 209 6.22 3.85 -3.43
N LEU A 210 6.39 3.38 -4.67
CA LEU A 210 7.68 3.41 -5.38
C LEU A 210 8.20 4.84 -5.57
N VAL A 211 7.32 5.78 -5.95
CA VAL A 211 7.71 7.18 -6.16
C VAL A 211 8.24 7.81 -4.88
N HIS A 212 7.52 7.68 -3.76
CA HIS A 212 7.99 8.21 -2.48
C HIS A 212 9.23 7.47 -1.96
N SER A 213 9.26 6.14 -2.11
CA SER A 213 10.38 5.28 -1.67
C SER A 213 11.72 5.65 -2.31
N VAL A 214 11.72 6.10 -3.58
CA VAL A 214 12.95 6.60 -4.22
C VAL A 214 13.41 7.90 -3.59
N ILE A 215 12.49 8.85 -3.41
CA ILE A 215 12.80 10.19 -2.88
C ILE A 215 13.34 10.09 -1.46
N ILE A 216 12.62 9.40 -0.56
CA ILE A 216 13.05 9.21 0.83
C ILE A 216 14.37 8.44 0.93
N GLY A 217 14.58 7.47 0.02
CA GLY A 217 15.85 6.74 -0.08
C GLY A 217 17.01 7.66 -0.43
N ILE A 218 16.84 8.51 -1.45
CA ILE A 218 17.86 9.50 -1.83
C ILE A 218 18.13 10.47 -0.68
N SER A 219 17.09 11.02 -0.05
CA SER A 219 17.23 11.96 1.08
C SER A 219 18.00 11.33 2.26
N LEU A 220 17.69 10.09 2.66
CA LEU A 220 18.48 9.37 3.68
C LEU A 220 19.93 9.13 3.20
N GLY A 221 20.10 8.76 1.93
CA GLY A 221 21.40 8.49 1.33
C GLY A 221 22.30 9.73 1.27
N VAL A 222 21.74 10.92 1.11
CA VAL A 222 22.46 12.20 1.12
C VAL A 222 22.74 12.67 2.55
N SER A 223 21.82 12.45 3.50
CA SER A 223 21.95 12.94 4.88
C SER A 223 23.32 12.63 5.50
N GLU A 224 24.00 13.63 6.04
CA GLU A 224 25.31 13.46 6.70
C GLU A 224 25.20 13.38 8.23
N SER A 225 24.02 13.69 8.79
CA SER A 225 23.75 13.76 10.22
C SER A 225 23.30 12.42 10.80
N ILE A 226 24.09 11.84 11.69
CA ILE A 226 23.74 10.61 12.41
C ILE A 226 22.46 10.80 13.25
N ASN A 227 22.23 11.99 13.80
CA ASN A 227 21.05 12.31 14.60
C ASN A 227 19.76 12.31 13.76
N THR A 228 19.88 12.50 12.45
CA THR A 228 18.77 12.43 11.49
C THR A 228 18.63 11.00 10.97
N ILE A 229 19.73 10.34 10.62
CA ILE A 229 19.72 8.98 10.06
C ILE A 229 19.17 7.94 11.05
N LYS A 230 19.58 8.00 12.32
CA LYS A 230 19.19 6.98 13.32
C LYS A 230 17.67 6.85 13.50
N PRO A 231 16.93 7.95 13.79
CA PRO A 231 15.48 7.89 13.86
C PRO A 231 14.83 7.49 12.54
N LEU A 232 15.33 8.01 11.41
CA LEU A 232 14.81 7.66 10.08
C LEU A 232 14.91 6.16 9.79
N ILE A 233 16.01 5.49 10.17
CA ILE A 233 16.12 4.02 10.00
C ILE A 233 15.00 3.29 10.72
N ALA A 234 14.74 3.66 11.98
CA ALA A 234 13.70 3.03 12.77
C ALA A 234 12.30 3.29 12.19
N ALA A 235 12.01 4.54 11.82
CA ALA A 235 10.75 4.93 11.21
C ALA A 235 10.53 4.24 9.85
N LEU A 236 11.52 4.29 8.95
CA LEU A 236 11.47 3.69 7.62
C LEU A 236 11.34 2.17 7.68
N THR A 237 12.13 1.50 8.52
CA THR A 237 12.02 0.04 8.67
C THR A 237 10.63 -0.37 9.15
N PHE A 238 10.05 0.40 10.08
CA PHE A 238 8.72 0.10 10.62
C PHE A 238 7.62 0.30 9.59
N HIS A 239 7.51 1.48 8.97
CA HIS A 239 6.42 1.70 8.02
C HIS A 239 6.62 0.89 6.74
N GLN A 240 7.84 0.76 6.22
CA GLN A 240 8.11 -0.08 5.04
C GLN A 240 7.75 -1.57 5.29
N PHE A 241 7.86 -2.07 6.53
CA PHE A 241 7.35 -3.41 6.82
C PHE A 241 5.82 -3.46 6.66
N PHE A 242 5.08 -2.54 7.29
CA PHE A 242 3.62 -2.59 7.35
C PHE A 242 2.93 -2.12 6.06
N GLU A 243 3.53 -1.20 5.32
CA GLU A 243 3.14 -0.87 3.95
C GLU A 243 3.29 -2.09 3.04
N GLY A 244 4.38 -2.84 3.21
CA GLY A 244 4.63 -4.09 2.51
C GLY A 244 3.56 -5.14 2.84
N MET A 245 3.17 -5.25 4.10
CA MET A 245 2.07 -6.12 4.53
C MET A 245 0.73 -5.72 3.88
N GLY A 246 0.46 -4.42 3.73
CA GLY A 246 -0.70 -3.91 3.01
C GLY A 246 -0.67 -4.29 1.52
N LEU A 247 0.44 -3.99 0.84
CA LEU A 247 0.65 -4.29 -0.57
C LEU A 247 0.60 -5.80 -0.84
N GLY A 248 1.29 -6.62 -0.04
CA GLY A 248 1.28 -8.08 -0.14
C GLY A 248 -0.14 -8.65 0.04
N GLY A 249 -0.95 -8.03 0.91
CA GLY A 249 -2.37 -8.36 1.07
C GLY A 249 -3.16 -8.11 -0.22
N CYS A 250 -2.94 -6.98 -0.90
CA CYS A 250 -3.55 -6.67 -2.20
C CYS A 250 -3.10 -7.66 -3.28
N ILE A 251 -1.78 -7.93 -3.38
CA ILE A 251 -1.19 -8.88 -4.34
C ILE A 251 -1.80 -10.29 -4.16
N SER A 252 -1.94 -10.75 -2.92
CA SER A 252 -2.49 -12.08 -2.59
C SER A 252 -3.95 -12.26 -3.04
N GLN A 253 -4.73 -11.17 -3.02
CA GLN A 253 -6.13 -11.12 -3.46
C GLN A 253 -6.27 -10.94 -4.99
N ALA A 254 -5.31 -10.28 -5.64
CA ALA A 254 -5.30 -10.00 -7.08
C ALA A 254 -5.02 -11.22 -7.99
N LYS A 255 -4.64 -12.37 -7.40
CA LYS A 255 -4.33 -13.64 -8.10
C LYS A 255 -3.43 -13.41 -9.33
N PHE A 256 -2.34 -12.69 -9.14
CA PHE A 256 -1.31 -12.50 -10.17
C PHE A 256 -0.60 -13.82 -10.50
N LYS A 257 0.00 -13.89 -11.70
CA LYS A 257 0.96 -14.96 -12.02
C LYS A 257 2.18 -14.84 -11.11
N ALA A 258 2.80 -15.97 -10.76
CA ALA A 258 3.98 -15.99 -9.87
C ALA A 258 5.10 -15.04 -10.31
N GLN A 259 5.37 -14.97 -11.62
CA GLN A 259 6.35 -14.05 -12.18
C GLN A 259 6.02 -12.58 -11.86
N SER A 260 4.77 -12.15 -12.03
CA SER A 260 4.34 -10.78 -11.71
C SER A 260 4.46 -10.50 -10.22
N MET A 261 4.08 -11.46 -9.36
CA MET A 261 4.24 -11.31 -7.90
C MET A 261 5.71 -11.14 -7.52
N VAL A 262 6.61 -11.97 -8.07
CA VAL A 262 8.05 -11.87 -7.81
C VAL A 262 8.60 -10.53 -8.29
N VAL A 263 8.21 -10.07 -9.48
CA VAL A 263 8.63 -8.77 -10.00
C VAL A 263 8.20 -7.65 -9.05
N MET A 264 6.94 -7.62 -8.63
CA MET A 264 6.44 -6.58 -7.73
C MET A 264 7.14 -6.59 -6.36
N VAL A 265 7.37 -7.79 -5.79
CA VAL A 265 8.13 -7.95 -4.54
C VAL A 265 9.54 -7.40 -4.67
N ILE A 266 10.23 -7.68 -5.78
CA ILE A 266 11.58 -7.19 -6.04
C ILE A 266 11.59 -5.67 -6.17
N PHE A 267 10.67 -5.09 -6.95
CA PHE A 267 10.56 -3.64 -7.10
C PHE A 267 10.29 -2.95 -5.77
N TYR A 268 9.30 -3.42 -5.01
CA TYR A 268 8.98 -2.90 -3.69
C TYR A 268 10.19 -2.94 -2.74
N SER A 269 10.92 -4.06 -2.71
CA SER A 269 11.99 -4.27 -1.72
C SER A 269 13.29 -3.55 -2.07
N LEU A 270 13.63 -3.42 -3.35
CA LEU A 270 14.90 -2.83 -3.78
C LEU A 270 14.86 -1.31 -3.99
N THR A 271 13.69 -0.72 -4.17
CA THR A 271 13.57 0.70 -4.56
C THR A 271 14.19 1.65 -3.52
N THR A 272 13.85 1.51 -2.25
CA THR A 272 14.44 2.34 -1.18
C THR A 272 15.93 2.09 -0.99
N PRO A 273 16.43 0.84 -0.89
CA PRO A 273 17.87 0.54 -0.88
C PRO A 273 18.65 1.15 -2.05
N ILE A 274 18.11 1.07 -3.27
CA ILE A 274 18.72 1.68 -4.46
C ILE A 274 18.71 3.21 -4.33
N GLY A 275 17.61 3.80 -3.87
CA GLY A 275 17.53 5.24 -3.57
C GLY A 275 18.62 5.68 -2.59
N ILE A 276 18.83 4.94 -1.50
CA ILE A 276 19.90 5.21 -0.52
C ILE A 276 21.27 5.11 -1.17
N GLY A 277 21.52 4.06 -1.96
CA GLY A 277 22.78 3.90 -2.70
C GLY A 277 23.05 5.05 -3.68
N ILE A 278 22.02 5.50 -4.40
CA ILE A 278 22.11 6.67 -5.28
C ILE A 278 22.41 7.92 -4.46
N GLY A 279 21.67 8.17 -3.38
CA GLY A 279 21.88 9.31 -2.48
C GLY A 279 23.31 9.37 -1.92
N MET A 280 23.86 8.21 -1.53
CA MET A 280 25.27 8.07 -1.11
C MET A 280 26.25 8.45 -2.23
N GLY A 281 25.96 8.05 -3.47
CA GLY A 281 26.80 8.36 -4.63
C GLY A 281 26.79 9.83 -5.04
N ILE A 282 25.65 10.52 -4.84
CA ILE A 282 25.47 11.93 -5.23
C ILE A 282 25.62 12.92 -4.07
N THR A 283 25.94 12.46 -2.85
CA THR A 283 25.96 13.30 -1.64
C THR A 283 26.78 14.59 -1.81
N GLN A 284 27.87 14.55 -2.58
CA GLN A 284 28.74 15.72 -2.79
C GLN A 284 28.21 16.73 -3.82
N SER A 285 27.34 16.31 -4.73
CA SER A 285 26.84 17.13 -5.85
C SER A 285 25.37 17.50 -5.70
N TYR A 286 24.63 16.82 -4.84
CA TYR A 286 23.23 17.08 -4.56
C TYR A 286 23.07 18.20 -3.52
N ASN A 287 22.26 19.20 -3.86
CA ASN A 287 21.87 20.26 -2.95
C ASN A 287 20.36 20.17 -2.68
N GLU A 288 20.01 19.67 -1.49
CA GLU A 288 18.64 19.53 -1.00
C GLU A 288 17.89 20.87 -0.92
N ASN A 289 18.62 21.97 -0.74
CA ASN A 289 18.05 23.33 -0.67
C ASN A 289 17.92 23.99 -2.05
N SER A 290 18.26 23.29 -3.14
CA SER A 290 18.09 23.85 -4.48
C SER A 290 16.60 23.95 -4.84
N PRO A 291 16.14 25.02 -5.51
CA PRO A 291 14.73 25.17 -5.88
C PRO A 291 14.17 23.98 -6.66
N THR A 292 14.97 23.40 -7.56
CA THR A 292 14.57 22.23 -8.34
C THR A 292 14.38 20.99 -7.47
N ALA A 293 15.28 20.73 -6.52
CA ALA A 293 15.14 19.59 -5.60
C ALA A 293 13.86 19.71 -4.78
N LEU A 294 13.65 20.86 -4.15
CA LEU A 294 12.48 21.16 -3.33
C LEU A 294 11.16 21.04 -4.08
N ILE A 295 11.10 21.55 -5.33
CA ILE A 295 9.89 21.45 -6.17
C ILE A 295 9.61 19.99 -6.54
N VAL A 296 10.63 19.25 -6.98
CA VAL A 296 10.46 17.85 -7.39
C VAL A 296 10.06 16.98 -6.21
N GLU A 297 10.78 17.08 -5.10
CA GLU A 297 10.46 16.38 -3.85
C GLU A 297 9.07 16.71 -3.36
N GLY A 298 8.76 18.00 -3.25
CA GLY A 298 7.47 18.48 -2.77
C GLY A 298 6.28 18.03 -3.64
N VAL A 299 6.39 18.13 -4.96
CA VAL A 299 5.30 17.70 -5.86
C VAL A 299 5.13 16.17 -5.84
N LEU A 300 6.23 15.41 -5.90
CA LEU A 300 6.16 13.95 -5.93
C LEU A 300 5.69 13.38 -4.59
N ASN A 301 6.16 13.90 -3.45
CA ASN A 301 5.69 13.49 -2.13
C ASN A 301 4.23 13.90 -1.92
N SER A 302 3.80 15.07 -2.39
CA SER A 302 2.37 15.46 -2.34
C SER A 302 1.49 14.49 -3.12
N ALA A 303 1.91 14.11 -4.34
CA ALA A 303 1.18 13.14 -5.14
C ALA A 303 1.14 11.76 -4.45
N ALA A 304 2.29 11.28 -3.95
CA ALA A 304 2.36 10.00 -3.23
C ALA A 304 1.48 10.00 -1.98
N ALA A 305 1.47 11.08 -1.18
CA ALA A 305 0.59 11.22 -0.03
C ALA A 305 -0.89 11.12 -0.43
N GLY A 306 -1.29 11.81 -1.50
CA GLY A 306 -2.66 11.72 -2.04
C GLY A 306 -3.07 10.30 -2.44
N ILE A 307 -2.17 9.58 -3.14
CA ILE A 307 -2.38 8.16 -3.50
C ILE A 307 -2.55 7.31 -2.25
N LEU A 308 -1.63 7.41 -1.29
CA LEU A 308 -1.63 6.58 -0.07
C LEU A 308 -2.85 6.85 0.81
N ILE A 309 -3.27 8.12 0.94
CA ILE A 309 -4.49 8.49 1.69
C ILE A 309 -5.73 7.84 1.06
N TYR A 310 -5.88 7.96 -0.26
CA TYR A 310 -7.01 7.32 -0.96
C TYR A 310 -6.96 5.79 -0.83
N MET A 311 -5.79 5.18 -1.06
CA MET A 311 -5.59 3.74 -0.92
C MET A 311 -5.96 3.23 0.47
N ALA A 312 -5.50 3.91 1.52
CA ALA A 312 -5.77 3.50 2.89
C ALA A 312 -7.26 3.63 3.23
N LEU A 313 -7.88 4.78 2.94
CA LEU A 313 -9.28 5.02 3.30
C LEU A 313 -10.26 4.19 2.47
N VAL A 314 -10.07 4.15 1.15
CA VAL A 314 -11.06 3.57 0.23
C VAL A 314 -10.73 2.11 -0.06
N ASP A 315 -9.51 1.82 -0.50
CA ASP A 315 -9.19 0.50 -1.05
C ASP A 315 -8.80 -0.55 0.00
N LEU A 316 -8.39 -0.10 1.18
CA LEU A 316 -8.11 -0.98 2.32
C LEU A 316 -9.23 -0.92 3.36
N LEU A 317 -9.47 0.25 3.96
CA LEU A 317 -10.40 0.36 5.10
C LEU A 317 -11.85 0.22 4.67
N ALA A 318 -12.33 1.01 3.69
CA ALA A 318 -13.73 0.93 3.29
C ALA A 318 -14.08 -0.44 2.71
N GLU A 319 -13.22 -1.01 1.85
CA GLU A 319 -13.43 -2.37 1.31
C GLU A 319 -13.58 -3.44 2.41
N ASP A 320 -12.73 -3.41 3.44
CA ASP A 320 -12.78 -4.41 4.51
C ASP A 320 -13.95 -4.17 5.49
N PHE A 321 -14.20 -2.92 5.87
CA PHE A 321 -15.24 -2.58 6.85
C PHE A 321 -16.66 -2.65 6.28
N MET A 322 -16.81 -2.51 4.96
CA MET A 322 -18.09 -2.67 4.27
C MET A 322 -18.37 -4.12 3.85
N ASN A 323 -17.44 -5.04 4.13
CA ASN A 323 -17.65 -6.46 3.86
C ASN A 323 -18.75 -7.04 4.77
N PRO A 324 -19.80 -7.71 4.24
CA PRO A 324 -20.89 -8.28 5.05
C PRO A 324 -20.41 -9.27 6.12
N LYS A 325 -19.35 -10.04 5.84
CA LYS A 325 -18.76 -10.95 6.82
C LYS A 325 -18.22 -10.19 8.03
N PHE A 326 -17.65 -9.02 7.79
CA PHE A 326 -17.06 -8.17 8.80
C PHE A 326 -18.14 -7.48 9.64
N GLN A 327 -19.18 -6.92 9.00
CA GLN A 327 -20.30 -6.28 9.70
C GLN A 327 -21.14 -7.26 10.54
N SER A 328 -21.17 -8.54 10.16
CA SER A 328 -21.87 -9.57 10.94
C SER A 328 -21.20 -9.91 12.28
N ASN A 329 -19.92 -9.51 12.49
CA ASN A 329 -19.14 -9.87 13.67
C ASN A 329 -18.60 -8.64 14.41
N PHE A 330 -19.37 -8.15 15.37
CA PHE A 330 -19.03 -6.97 16.17
C PHE A 330 -17.65 -7.05 16.86
N ARG A 331 -17.23 -8.23 17.34
CA ARG A 331 -15.91 -8.38 18.00
C ARG A 331 -14.76 -8.18 17.02
N LEU A 332 -14.91 -8.69 15.80
CA LEU A 332 -13.93 -8.50 14.74
C LEU A 332 -13.89 -7.04 14.29
N GLN A 333 -15.07 -6.42 14.12
CA GLN A 333 -15.18 -5.02 13.75
C GLN A 333 -14.52 -4.09 14.77
N LEU A 334 -14.86 -4.24 16.06
CA LEU A 334 -14.24 -3.47 17.13
C LEU A 334 -12.72 -3.73 17.22
N GLY A 335 -12.31 -5.00 17.11
CA GLY A 335 -10.91 -5.38 17.10
C GLY A 335 -10.13 -4.69 15.98
N ALA A 336 -10.64 -4.71 14.76
CA ALA A 336 -9.94 -4.07 13.64
C ALA A 336 -10.00 -2.55 13.73
N SER A 337 -11.09 -1.93 14.21
CA SER A 337 -11.12 -0.48 14.48
C SER A 337 -10.02 -0.07 15.46
N ILE A 338 -9.84 -0.82 16.54
CA ILE A 338 -8.74 -0.59 17.49
C ILE A 338 -7.40 -0.79 16.78
N SER A 339 -7.24 -1.84 15.98
CA SER A 339 -6.00 -2.07 15.21
C SER A 339 -5.66 -0.91 14.27
N VAL A 340 -6.64 -0.31 13.58
CA VAL A 340 -6.43 0.89 12.73
C VAL A 340 -5.92 2.06 13.60
N LEU A 341 -6.59 2.34 14.72
CA LEU A 341 -6.21 3.43 15.63
C LEU A 341 -4.80 3.24 16.20
N VAL A 342 -4.44 2.01 16.59
CA VAL A 342 -3.10 1.69 17.08
C VAL A 342 -2.07 1.85 15.97
N GLY A 343 -2.35 1.37 14.75
CA GLY A 343 -1.45 1.56 13.60
C GLY A 343 -1.17 3.03 13.30
N MET A 344 -2.23 3.86 13.27
CA MET A 344 -2.09 5.31 13.10
C MET A 344 -1.27 5.95 14.23
N GLY A 345 -1.59 5.61 15.48
CA GLY A 345 -0.89 6.14 16.65
C GLY A 345 0.60 5.79 16.67
N CYS A 346 0.95 4.55 16.32
CA CYS A 346 2.33 4.10 16.27
C CYS A 346 3.15 4.84 15.20
N MET A 347 2.60 4.97 13.98
CA MET A 347 3.29 5.70 12.92
C MET A 347 3.40 7.20 13.24
N SER A 348 2.38 7.80 13.85
CA SER A 348 2.42 9.21 14.30
C SER A 348 3.47 9.45 15.39
N LEU A 349 3.63 8.50 16.34
CA LEU A 349 4.67 8.58 17.36
C LEU A 349 6.07 8.49 16.76
N LEU A 350 6.26 7.60 15.79
CA LEU A 350 7.54 7.47 15.07
C LEU A 350 7.84 8.73 14.25
N ALA A 351 6.84 9.29 13.55
CA ALA A 351 7.01 10.52 12.78
C ALA A 351 7.38 11.72 13.66
N LYS A 352 6.92 11.78 14.91
CA LYS A 352 7.36 12.82 15.86
C LYS A 352 8.84 12.67 16.28
N TRP A 353 9.36 11.46 16.25
CA TRP A 353 10.71 11.13 16.71
C TRP A 353 11.74 11.08 15.57
N ALA A 354 11.26 10.92 14.33
CA ALA A 354 12.03 10.91 13.09
C ALA A 354 12.50 12.32 12.70
#